data_AF-A0ABD5VDN2-F1
#
_entry.id   AF-A0ABD5VDN2-F1
#
_cell.length_a   1.000
_cell.length_b   1.000
_cell.length_c   1.000
_cell.angle_alpha   90.00
_cell.angle_beta   90.00
_cell.angle_gamma   90.00
#
_symmetry.space_group_name_H-M   'P 1'
#
loop_
_entity.id
_entity.type
_entity.pdbx_description
1 polymer ?
#
loop_
_entity_poly.entity_id
_entity_poly.type
_entity_poly.pdbx_seq_one_letter_code
_entity_poly.pdbx_strand_id
1 'polypeptide(L)'
;MNKGGFVTIHDASLQDGAVFESVRGTSAYLEAGTHEDVEITLDSPVEEDTTLIAMPHQDTDGDESYDFVDSEGADDAPYVADGGAVVAAGDVTFTGETTTTSMDEETTMMDEETTMMDEETTMMDEETTMMDDEDGDENDGASGGSPGFGIAVAVLALLGAAFLARRR
;
A
#
# COMPACT_ATOMS: atom_id res chain seq x y z
N MET A 1 9.12 31.69 -1.40
CA MET A 1 8.46 31.11 -2.59
C MET A 1 7.33 30.25 -2.07
N ASN A 2 6.17 30.28 -2.71
CA ASN A 2 5.20 29.20 -2.51
C ASN A 2 5.88 27.94 -3.03
N LYS A 3 5.93 26.89 -2.22
CA LYS A 3 6.41 25.59 -2.70
C LYS A 3 5.26 24.90 -3.43
N GLY A 4 5.55 24.01 -4.36
CA GLY A 4 4.55 23.10 -4.90
C GLY A 4 4.16 22.05 -3.85
N GLY A 5 3.54 20.98 -4.30
CA GLY A 5 3.27 19.82 -3.45
C GLY A 5 2.13 18.98 -4.00
N PHE A 6 1.33 18.45 -3.09
CA PHE A 6 0.36 17.41 -3.39
C PHE A 6 -0.97 17.69 -2.70
N VAL A 7 -2.04 17.06 -3.19
CA VAL A 7 -3.29 16.90 -2.45
C VAL A 7 -3.46 15.42 -2.15
N THR A 8 -3.54 15.10 -0.87
CA THR A 8 -3.73 13.74 -0.37
C THR A 8 -5.16 13.57 0.13
N ILE A 9 -5.76 12.42 -0.17
CA ILE A 9 -7.07 12.03 0.36
C ILE A 9 -6.85 11.05 1.51
N HIS A 10 -7.39 11.40 2.66
CA HIS A 10 -7.48 10.53 3.83
C HIS A 10 -8.90 10.03 4.04
N ASP A 11 -9.06 8.88 4.69
CA ASP A 11 -10.35 8.46 5.23
C ASP A 11 -10.63 9.05 6.62
N ALA A 12 -11.80 8.69 7.19
CA ALA A 12 -12.25 9.16 8.49
C ALA A 12 -11.30 8.81 9.65
N SER A 13 -10.49 7.75 9.54
CA SER A 13 -9.59 7.29 10.61
C SER A 13 -8.46 8.27 10.92
N LEU A 14 -8.19 9.23 10.03
CA LEU A 14 -7.31 10.37 10.33
C LEU A 14 -7.73 11.10 11.61
N GLN A 15 -9.04 11.24 11.84
CA GLN A 15 -9.58 11.90 13.03
C GLN A 15 -9.40 11.07 14.31
N ASP A 16 -9.18 9.77 14.17
CA ASP A 16 -8.85 8.85 15.25
C ASP A 16 -7.34 8.73 15.49
N GLY A 17 -6.54 9.48 14.73
CA GLY A 17 -5.08 9.56 14.87
C GLY A 17 -4.29 8.60 13.97
N ALA A 18 -4.94 7.90 13.04
CA ALA A 18 -4.27 7.08 12.03
C ALA A 18 -3.67 7.96 10.92
N VAL A 19 -2.61 8.70 11.23
CA VAL A 19 -2.06 9.75 10.34
C VAL A 19 -1.58 9.17 9.00
N PHE A 20 -0.90 8.02 9.02
CA PHE A 20 -0.29 7.43 7.84
C PHE A 20 -1.23 6.42 7.17
N GLU A 21 -1.90 5.60 7.97
CA GLU A 21 -2.76 4.52 7.49
C GLU A 21 -4.09 5.01 6.91
N SER A 22 -4.48 6.25 7.22
CA SER A 22 -5.68 6.87 6.64
C SER A 22 -5.49 7.32 5.20
N VAL A 23 -4.27 7.38 4.67
CA VAL A 23 -4.01 7.81 3.28
C VAL A 23 -4.67 6.81 2.33
N ARG A 24 -5.49 7.33 1.41
CA ARG A 24 -6.22 6.56 0.39
C ARG A 24 -5.84 6.92 -1.03
N GLY A 25 -5.01 7.91 -1.25
CA GLY A 25 -4.52 8.31 -2.56
C GLY A 25 -3.97 9.73 -2.56
N THR A 26 -3.06 10.02 -3.50
CA THR A 26 -2.38 11.30 -3.61
C THR A 26 -2.36 11.78 -5.06
N SER A 27 -2.49 13.09 -5.28
CA SER A 27 -2.34 13.68 -6.61
C SER A 27 -0.92 13.50 -7.16
N ALA A 28 -0.75 13.73 -8.46
CA ALA A 28 0.58 14.07 -8.98
C ALA A 28 1.07 15.39 -8.37
N TYR A 29 2.37 15.69 -8.54
CA TYR A 29 2.95 16.97 -8.14
C TYR A 29 2.22 18.14 -8.79
N LEU A 30 1.93 19.14 -7.98
CA LEU A 30 1.31 20.40 -8.36
C LEU A 30 2.32 21.53 -8.12
N GLU A 31 2.73 22.20 -9.19
CA GLU A 31 3.59 23.38 -9.09
C GLU A 31 2.98 24.46 -8.18
N ALA A 32 3.80 25.37 -7.67
CA ALA A 32 3.32 26.49 -6.87
C ALA A 32 2.29 27.36 -7.63
N GLY A 33 1.04 27.41 -7.16
CA GLY A 33 -0.01 28.16 -7.83
C GLY A 33 -1.42 27.79 -7.37
N THR A 34 -2.41 28.14 -8.17
CA THR A 34 -3.80 27.72 -8.00
C THR A 34 -4.10 26.58 -8.95
N HIS A 35 -4.66 25.51 -8.42
CA HIS A 35 -5.11 24.34 -9.18
C HIS A 35 -6.58 24.11 -8.88
N GLU A 36 -7.32 23.73 -9.92
CA GLU A 36 -8.75 23.41 -9.87
C GLU A 36 -8.95 22.08 -10.59
N ASP A 37 -10.04 21.37 -10.30
CA ASP A 37 -10.39 20.09 -10.94
C ASP A 37 -9.27 19.03 -10.86
N VAL A 38 -8.58 18.93 -9.70
CA VAL A 38 -7.54 17.93 -9.47
C VAL A 38 -8.17 16.55 -9.32
N GLU A 39 -7.83 15.63 -10.24
CA GLU A 39 -8.26 14.24 -10.19
C GLU A 39 -7.25 13.41 -9.37
N ILE A 40 -7.77 12.65 -8.39
CA ILE A 40 -6.97 11.78 -7.52
C ILE A 40 -7.55 10.37 -7.62
N THR A 41 -6.70 9.42 -7.99
CA THR A 41 -7.07 8.00 -7.97
C THR A 41 -6.90 7.48 -6.55
N LEU A 42 -7.93 6.79 -6.04
CA LEU A 42 -7.83 6.12 -4.73
C LEU A 42 -7.18 4.74 -4.88
N ASP A 43 -6.37 4.37 -3.90
CA ASP A 43 -5.66 3.08 -3.81
C ASP A 43 -6.63 1.90 -3.68
N SER A 44 -7.82 2.17 -3.13
CA SER A 44 -8.92 1.20 -3.02
C SER A 44 -10.25 1.88 -3.29
N PRO A 45 -11.19 1.19 -3.96
CA PRO A 45 -12.51 1.75 -4.21
C PRO A 45 -13.27 1.96 -2.90
N VAL A 46 -14.17 2.93 -2.90
CA VAL A 46 -15.13 3.14 -1.81
C VAL A 46 -16.31 2.20 -2.01
N GLU A 47 -16.58 1.34 -1.01
CA GLU A 47 -17.62 0.31 -1.07
C GLU A 47 -18.78 0.53 -0.08
N GLU A 48 -18.75 1.63 0.67
CA GLU A 48 -19.79 2.03 1.62
C GLU A 48 -19.82 3.56 1.81
N ASP A 49 -20.87 4.07 2.44
CA ASP A 49 -20.96 5.49 2.80
C ASP A 49 -19.80 5.85 3.74
N THR A 50 -19.04 6.89 3.41
CA THR A 50 -17.84 7.26 4.17
C THR A 50 -17.57 8.77 4.11
N THR A 51 -16.66 9.25 4.95
CA THR A 51 -16.12 10.61 4.90
C THR A 51 -14.69 10.55 4.38
N LEU A 52 -14.38 11.33 3.37
CA LEU A 52 -13.01 11.55 2.88
C LEU A 52 -12.54 12.95 3.26
N ILE A 53 -11.26 13.09 3.52
CA ILE A 53 -10.62 14.32 3.99
C ILE A 53 -9.49 14.66 3.05
N ALA A 54 -9.64 15.73 2.27
CA ALA A 54 -8.56 16.26 1.46
C ALA A 54 -7.61 17.09 2.33
N MET A 55 -6.32 16.82 2.23
CA MET A 55 -5.25 17.53 2.93
C MET A 55 -4.14 17.89 1.93
N PRO A 56 -3.84 19.18 1.71
CA PRO A 56 -2.69 19.56 0.90
C PRO A 56 -1.39 19.32 1.68
N HIS A 57 -0.43 18.69 1.02
CA HIS A 57 0.94 18.45 1.50
C HIS A 57 1.93 19.30 0.71
N GLN A 58 2.98 19.78 1.37
CA GLN A 58 4.03 20.59 0.75
C GLN A 58 5.17 19.69 0.31
N ASP A 59 5.68 19.82 -0.91
CA ASP A 59 6.98 19.26 -1.27
C ASP A 59 8.10 19.96 -0.47
N THR A 60 8.65 19.27 0.54
CA THR A 60 9.56 19.90 1.51
C THR A 60 11.03 19.83 1.13
N ASP A 61 11.42 18.76 0.46
CA ASP A 61 12.80 18.41 0.09
C ASP A 61 13.11 18.72 -1.39
N GLY A 62 12.07 18.98 -2.20
CA GLY A 62 12.16 19.55 -3.53
C GLY A 62 12.42 18.51 -4.61
N ASP A 63 12.03 17.25 -4.38
CA ASP A 63 12.25 16.15 -5.32
C ASP A 63 11.01 15.83 -6.18
N GLU A 64 9.89 16.51 -5.92
CA GLU A 64 8.60 16.34 -6.61
C GLU A 64 7.99 14.93 -6.46
N SER A 65 8.50 14.11 -5.53
CA SER A 65 7.94 12.84 -5.06
C SER A 65 7.07 13.06 -3.82
N TYR A 66 6.13 12.15 -3.57
CA TYR A 66 5.34 12.17 -2.34
C TYR A 66 5.85 11.11 -1.37
N ASP A 67 6.52 11.58 -0.32
CA ASP A 67 7.31 10.76 0.59
C ASP A 67 6.80 10.84 2.05
N PHE A 68 5.65 11.47 2.30
CA PHE A 68 5.10 11.66 3.65
C PHE A 68 4.93 10.35 4.44
N VAL A 69 4.42 9.29 3.80
CA VAL A 69 4.20 8.01 4.47
C VAL A 69 5.52 7.28 4.71
N ASP A 70 6.38 7.23 3.69
CA ASP A 70 7.66 6.49 3.75
C ASP A 70 8.67 7.16 4.68
N SER A 71 8.63 8.49 4.79
CA SER A 71 9.48 9.29 5.68
C SER A 71 8.92 9.41 7.11
N GLU A 72 7.78 8.77 7.41
CA GLU A 72 7.05 8.92 8.68
C GLU A 72 6.74 10.40 9.03
N GLY A 73 6.43 11.19 7.99
CA GLY A 73 6.06 12.60 8.07
C GLY A 73 7.24 13.57 8.26
N ALA A 74 8.47 13.10 8.11
CA ALA A 74 9.65 13.96 8.10
C ALA A 74 9.71 14.82 6.84
N ASP A 75 9.37 14.20 5.71
CA ASP A 75 9.23 14.84 4.41
C ASP A 75 7.74 14.99 4.07
N ASP A 76 7.47 15.93 3.20
CA ASP A 76 6.16 16.33 2.71
C ASP A 76 5.11 16.63 3.75
N ALA A 77 5.44 17.41 4.76
CA ALA A 77 4.49 17.78 5.81
C ALA A 77 3.25 18.54 5.24
N PRO A 78 2.08 18.43 5.90
CA PRO A 78 0.88 19.16 5.52
C PRO A 78 1.10 20.67 5.46
N TYR A 79 0.38 21.35 4.55
CA TYR A 79 0.24 22.79 4.65
C TYR A 79 -0.49 23.16 5.94
N VAL A 80 0.06 24.13 6.67
CA VAL A 80 -0.48 24.59 7.96
C VAL A 80 -1.01 26.02 7.84
N ALA A 81 -2.21 26.24 8.34
CA ALA A 81 -2.83 27.57 8.50
C ALA A 81 -3.44 27.68 9.90
N ASP A 82 -3.39 28.87 10.50
CA ASP A 82 -3.94 29.14 11.84
C ASP A 82 -3.47 28.17 12.95
N GLY A 83 -2.28 27.58 12.78
CA GLY A 83 -1.67 26.66 13.73
C GLY A 83 -2.10 25.19 13.61
N GLY A 84 -2.87 24.84 12.57
CA GLY A 84 -3.26 23.45 12.28
C GLY A 84 -3.10 23.08 10.80
N ALA A 85 -3.10 21.77 10.51
CA ALA A 85 -3.13 21.29 9.13
C ALA A 85 -4.40 21.79 8.43
N VAL A 86 -4.23 22.25 7.19
CA VAL A 86 -5.36 22.59 6.33
C VAL A 86 -6.04 21.29 5.92
N VAL A 87 -7.34 21.17 6.19
CA VAL A 87 -8.13 19.99 5.84
C VAL A 87 -9.49 20.40 5.30
N ALA A 88 -10.03 19.59 4.39
CA ALA A 88 -11.39 19.73 3.87
C ALA A 88 -12.07 18.36 3.84
N ALA A 89 -13.07 18.16 4.71
CA ALA A 89 -13.84 16.92 4.78
C ALA A 89 -15.06 16.96 3.84
N GLY A 90 -15.42 15.82 3.27
CA GLY A 90 -16.62 15.64 2.46
C GLY A 90 -17.20 14.23 2.61
N ASP A 91 -18.53 14.14 2.68
CA ASP A 91 -19.25 12.87 2.75
C ASP A 91 -19.45 12.28 1.35
N VAL A 92 -19.16 10.99 1.22
CA VAL A 92 -19.32 10.18 0.01
C VAL A 92 -20.41 9.15 0.27
N THR A 93 -21.46 9.19 -0.55
CA THR A 93 -22.54 8.19 -0.50
C THR A 93 -22.28 7.10 -1.53
N PHE A 94 -22.19 5.86 -1.07
CA PHE A 94 -22.08 4.68 -1.92
C PHE A 94 -23.47 4.15 -2.28
N THR A 95 -23.82 4.26 -3.56
CA THR A 95 -25.04 3.65 -4.10
C THR A 95 -24.74 2.25 -4.65
N GLY A 96 -24.55 1.27 -3.76
CA GLY A 96 -24.39 -0.11 -4.18
C GLY A 96 -25.63 -0.64 -4.90
N GLU A 97 -25.47 -1.17 -6.11
CA GLU A 97 -26.48 -2.06 -6.69
C GLU A 97 -26.45 -3.36 -5.88
N THR A 98 -27.42 -3.53 -4.98
CA THR A 98 -27.64 -4.81 -4.32
C THR A 98 -28.10 -5.79 -5.39
N THR A 99 -27.17 -6.52 -6.00
CA THR A 99 -27.52 -7.67 -6.83
C THR A 99 -28.03 -8.74 -5.89
N THR A 100 -29.32 -8.67 -5.57
CA THR A 100 -30.02 -9.80 -4.98
C THR A 100 -30.06 -10.89 -6.03
N THR A 101 -29.06 -11.77 -6.04
CA THR A 101 -29.20 -13.08 -6.67
C THR A 101 -30.33 -13.77 -5.94
N SER A 102 -31.56 -13.64 -6.46
CA SER A 102 -32.65 -14.52 -6.12
C SER A 102 -32.18 -15.93 -6.45
N MET A 103 -31.86 -16.70 -5.42
CA MET A 103 -31.69 -18.14 -5.54
C MET A 103 -33.09 -18.67 -5.89
N ASP A 104 -33.38 -18.74 -7.19
CA ASP A 104 -34.57 -19.42 -7.69
C ASP A 104 -34.36 -20.90 -7.36
N GLU A 105 -35.03 -21.36 -6.30
CA GLU A 105 -35.06 -22.76 -5.89
C GLU A 105 -35.89 -23.52 -6.93
N GLU A 106 -35.33 -23.70 -8.14
CA GLU A 106 -35.92 -24.57 -9.15
C GLU A 106 -35.74 -26.01 -8.68
N THR A 107 -36.80 -26.56 -8.07
CA THR A 107 -36.91 -27.98 -7.81
C THR A 107 -36.88 -28.72 -9.15
N THR A 108 -35.69 -29.22 -9.53
CA THR A 108 -35.49 -30.09 -10.68
C THR A 108 -36.30 -31.38 -10.50
N MET A 109 -37.40 -31.49 -11.24
CA MET A 109 -38.11 -32.76 -11.39
C MET A 109 -37.23 -33.69 -12.23
N MET A 110 -36.82 -34.80 -11.61
CA MET A 110 -36.23 -35.97 -12.27
C MET A 110 -37.10 -36.36 -13.47
N ASP A 111 -36.53 -36.26 -14.67
CA ASP A 111 -37.00 -37.01 -15.84
C ASP A 111 -35.93 -38.03 -16.23
N GLU A 112 -36.38 -39.26 -16.31
CA GLU A 112 -35.60 -40.47 -16.48
C GLU A 112 -35.67 -40.84 -17.96
N GLU A 113 -34.59 -40.68 -18.74
CA GLU A 113 -34.46 -41.44 -19.99
C GLU A 113 -33.00 -41.84 -20.27
N THR A 114 -32.77 -43.14 -20.13
CA THR A 114 -31.59 -43.92 -20.52
C THR A 114 -31.25 -43.82 -22.01
N THR A 115 -29.98 -43.66 -22.36
CA THR A 115 -29.43 -44.22 -23.62
C THR A 115 -27.99 -44.70 -23.40
N MET A 116 -27.77 -45.96 -23.81
CA MET A 116 -26.56 -46.76 -23.65
C MET A 116 -25.58 -46.60 -24.83
N MET A 117 -24.33 -47.03 -24.60
CA MET A 117 -23.24 -47.37 -25.56
C MET A 117 -22.43 -46.18 -26.13
N ASP A 118 -21.10 -46.22 -26.25
CA ASP A 118 -20.22 -47.38 -26.44
C ASP A 118 -18.77 -47.13 -25.96
N GLU A 119 -18.05 -48.22 -25.69
CA GLU A 119 -16.61 -48.32 -25.38
C GLU A 119 -15.71 -47.84 -26.55
N GLU A 120 -14.49 -47.37 -26.27
CA GLU A 120 -13.25 -48.10 -26.60
C GLU A 120 -11.99 -47.34 -26.13
N THR A 121 -11.10 -48.13 -25.52
CA THR A 121 -9.75 -47.90 -25.01
C THR A 121 -8.73 -47.33 -26.00
N THR A 122 -7.70 -46.60 -25.53
CA THR A 122 -6.30 -46.82 -25.99
C THR A 122 -5.31 -46.32 -24.94
N MET A 123 -4.48 -47.25 -24.46
CA MET A 123 -3.28 -47.04 -23.64
C MET A 123 -2.17 -46.42 -24.50
N MET A 124 -1.35 -45.54 -23.93
CA MET A 124 0.02 -45.38 -24.41
C MET A 124 0.95 -45.09 -23.23
N ASP A 125 1.98 -45.91 -23.17
CA ASP A 125 2.95 -46.15 -22.10
C ASP A 125 4.35 -45.72 -22.58
N GLU A 126 5.24 -45.43 -21.62
CA GLU A 126 6.71 -45.24 -21.71
C GLU A 126 7.25 -44.14 -22.68
N GLU A 127 8.43 -43.53 -22.54
CA GLU A 127 9.69 -43.93 -21.90
C GLU A 127 10.59 -42.68 -21.69
N THR A 128 11.57 -42.86 -20.81
CA THR A 128 12.65 -41.98 -20.36
C THR A 128 13.56 -41.36 -21.44
N THR A 129 14.10 -40.17 -21.18
CA THR A 129 15.36 -39.71 -21.80
C THR A 129 16.29 -39.11 -20.75
N MET A 130 17.39 -39.82 -20.51
CA MET A 130 18.58 -39.39 -19.76
C MET A 130 19.55 -38.71 -20.73
N MET A 131 20.26 -37.68 -20.28
CA MET A 131 21.61 -37.19 -20.67
C MET A 131 21.74 -35.79 -20.03
N ASP A 132 22.47 -35.58 -18.94
CA ASP A 132 23.94 -35.70 -18.75
C ASP A 132 24.69 -34.68 -19.60
N ASP A 133 25.06 -33.55 -18.98
CA ASP A 133 26.18 -32.71 -19.39
C ASP A 133 26.80 -32.09 -18.13
N GLU A 134 27.92 -32.71 -17.74
CA GLU A 134 28.94 -32.26 -16.80
C GLU A 134 29.87 -31.23 -17.48
N ASP A 135 30.83 -30.71 -16.71
CA ASP A 135 31.83 -29.66 -17.04
C ASP A 135 31.31 -28.22 -16.88
N GLY A 136 31.64 -27.46 -15.83
CA GLY A 136 32.87 -27.41 -15.05
C GLY A 136 33.55 -26.07 -15.31
N ASP A 137 33.59 -25.18 -14.32
CA ASP A 137 34.79 -24.38 -14.02
C ASP A 137 34.63 -23.66 -12.67
N GLU A 138 35.71 -23.72 -11.91
CA GLU A 138 35.89 -23.34 -10.53
C GLU A 138 36.14 -21.82 -10.42
N ASN A 139 35.49 -21.13 -9.49
CA ASN A 139 36.12 -19.95 -8.90
C ASN A 139 35.71 -19.74 -7.44
N ASP A 140 36.75 -19.64 -6.63
CA ASP A 140 36.85 -19.62 -5.19
C ASP A 140 36.03 -18.53 -4.49
N GLY A 141 35.44 -18.88 -3.33
CA GLY A 141 34.74 -17.90 -2.51
C GLY A 141 34.13 -18.40 -1.20
N ALA A 142 34.91 -19.13 -0.39
CA ALA A 142 34.74 -19.28 1.06
C ALA A 142 33.38 -19.83 1.59
N SER A 143 33.34 -21.15 1.75
CA SER A 143 32.51 -21.83 2.75
C SER A 143 32.94 -21.40 4.16
N GLY A 144 31.97 -20.97 4.96
CA GLY A 144 32.18 -20.62 6.36
C GLY A 144 30.87 -20.47 7.13
N GLY A 145 29.91 -21.36 6.90
CA GLY A 145 28.73 -21.48 7.76
C GLY A 145 29.15 -21.93 9.16
N SER A 146 29.31 -20.95 10.06
CA SER A 146 29.23 -21.12 11.52
C SER A 146 28.92 -19.75 12.14
N PRO A 147 27.65 -19.32 12.29
CA PRO A 147 27.35 -18.02 12.92
C PRO A 147 27.43 -18.09 14.45
N GLY A 148 28.60 -18.43 14.96
CA GLY A 148 29.08 -17.95 16.26
C GLY A 148 30.18 -16.93 15.96
N PHE A 149 30.13 -15.77 16.63
CA PHE A 149 31.12 -14.68 16.60
C PHE A 149 30.98 -13.61 15.49
N GLY A 150 30.22 -12.55 15.81
CA GLY A 150 30.78 -11.20 15.84
C GLY A 150 30.62 -10.32 14.60
N ILE A 151 29.66 -9.40 14.65
CA ILE A 151 29.85 -8.03 14.16
C ILE A 151 29.31 -7.07 15.22
N ALA A 152 30.22 -6.24 15.72
CA ALA A 152 29.94 -5.17 16.67
C ALA A 152 29.33 -3.99 15.92
N VAL A 153 28.17 -3.50 16.38
CA VAL A 153 27.74 -2.12 16.14
C VAL A 153 27.25 -1.55 17.46
N ALA A 154 27.81 -0.41 17.83
CA ALA A 154 27.74 0.23 19.14
C ALA A 154 26.39 0.91 19.38
N VAL A 155 25.87 0.80 20.61
CA VAL A 155 24.74 1.59 21.11
C VAL A 155 25.27 2.91 21.65
N LEU A 156 24.96 4.01 20.96
CA LEU A 156 25.17 5.37 21.49
C LEU A 156 23.88 5.86 22.15
N ALA A 157 23.86 5.86 23.48
CA ALA A 157 22.88 6.58 24.27
C ALA A 157 23.41 7.98 24.60
N LEU A 158 22.73 9.02 24.13
CA LEU A 158 22.94 10.42 24.52
C LEU A 158 21.61 11.03 24.93
N LEU A 159 21.32 11.05 26.23
CA LEU A 159 20.38 11.98 26.83
C LEU A 159 21.00 12.57 28.10
N GLY A 160 21.54 13.77 27.94
CA GLY A 160 22.00 14.63 29.02
C GLY A 160 20.82 15.38 29.63
N ALA A 161 20.57 15.15 30.92
CA ALA A 161 19.74 16.01 31.74
C ALA A 161 20.45 16.25 33.08
N ALA A 162 21.02 17.44 33.23
CA ALA A 162 21.33 18.01 34.54
C ALA A 162 21.25 19.53 34.46
N PHE A 163 20.04 20.00 34.72
CA PHE A 163 19.70 21.35 35.11
C PHE A 163 20.45 21.72 36.39
N LEU A 164 21.34 22.72 36.37
CA LEU A 164 21.78 23.37 37.60
C LEU A 164 21.85 24.88 37.44
N ALA A 165 20.83 25.51 38.01
CA ALA A 165 20.74 26.93 38.24
C ALA A 165 21.96 27.46 39.03
N ARG A 166 22.50 28.60 38.61
CA ARG A 166 23.01 29.57 39.58
C ARG A 166 22.74 31.00 39.14
N ARG A 167 21.63 31.49 39.67
CA ARG A 167 21.30 32.88 39.95
C ARG A 167 22.51 33.65 40.49
N ARG A 168 22.87 34.75 39.82
CA ARG A 168 23.05 36.10 40.40
C ARG A 168 23.31 37.12 39.30
#